data_AF-A0A8J4FPD7-F1
#
_entry.id   AF-A0A8J4FPD7-F1
#
_cell.length_a   1.000
_cell.length_b   1.000
_cell.length_c   1.000
_cell.angle_alpha   90.00
_cell.angle_beta   90.00
_cell.angle_gamma   90.00
#
_symmetry.space_group_name_H-M   'P 1'
#
loop_
_entity.id
_entity.type
_entity.pdbx_description
1 polymer ?
#
loop_
_entity_poly.entity_id
_entity_poly.type
_entity_poly.pdbx_seq_one_letter_code
_entity_poly.pdbx_strand_id
1 'polypeptide(L)'
;PPPPLWVTDAEYVAPVQLLSWEGVGGQVARWQPRSLSVWRGRVYLSKEKGQTEALETRSYWRGWRLMELSPGQVGGADNVVALVPEGVRREVVSECPEALVLRLEDSREVAALRRGLNRSAALVESVAGLLKEEDDESADSATTSPSAIEASSGGGGDGKSASETAVGSGSGDGLGITKDLLDELLAHRDLFELTG
;
A
#
# COMPACT_ATOMS: atom_id res chain seq x y z
N PRO A 1 22.91 8.14 -11.48
CA PRO A 1 22.22 7.13 -10.62
C PRO A 1 21.18 6.42 -11.48
N PRO A 2 20.87 5.13 -11.24
CA PRO A 2 19.73 4.49 -11.88
C PRO A 2 18.43 5.25 -11.56
N PRO A 3 17.43 5.25 -12.47
CA PRO A 3 16.14 5.86 -12.18
C PRO A 3 15.46 5.13 -11.02
N PRO A 4 14.68 5.84 -10.18
CA PRO A 4 13.98 5.21 -9.08
C PRO A 4 12.86 4.30 -9.59
N LEU A 5 12.57 3.24 -8.84
CA LEU A 5 11.62 2.19 -9.27
C LEU A 5 10.19 2.69 -9.46
N TRP A 6 9.78 3.75 -8.75
CA TRP A 6 8.46 4.36 -8.97
C TRP A 6 8.33 5.07 -10.33
N VAL A 7 9.43 5.25 -11.06
CA VAL A 7 9.44 5.76 -12.44
C VAL A 7 9.44 4.62 -13.47
N THR A 8 10.23 3.56 -13.24
CA THR A 8 10.37 2.45 -14.20
C THR A 8 9.29 1.39 -14.05
N ASP A 9 8.91 1.08 -12.81
CA ASP A 9 8.12 -0.09 -12.43
C ASP A 9 6.81 0.33 -11.74
N ALA A 10 6.33 1.55 -12.04
CA ALA A 10 5.07 2.05 -11.51
C ALA A 10 3.91 1.09 -11.83
N GLU A 11 3.09 0.78 -10.82
CA GLU A 11 1.94 -0.09 -10.95
C GLU A 11 0.78 0.60 -11.69
N TYR A 12 0.73 1.92 -11.59
CA TYR A 12 -0.24 2.78 -12.27
C TYR A 12 0.39 4.14 -12.55
N VAL A 13 0.12 4.68 -13.75
CA VAL A 13 0.56 6.02 -14.16
C VAL A 13 -0.59 6.71 -14.88
N ALA A 14 -0.88 7.96 -14.52
CA ALA A 14 -1.89 8.77 -15.20
C ALA A 14 -1.55 10.27 -15.18
N PRO A 15 -1.94 11.03 -16.23
CA PRO A 15 -1.97 12.47 -16.15
C PRO A 15 -3.09 12.92 -15.20
N VAL A 16 -2.82 13.90 -14.35
CA VAL A 16 -3.80 14.48 -13.43
C VAL A 16 -3.60 15.98 -13.30
N GLN A 17 -4.58 16.69 -12.75
CA GLN A 17 -4.37 18.05 -12.27
C GLN A 17 -4.46 18.07 -10.74
N LEU A 18 -3.41 18.54 -10.07
CA LEU A 18 -3.38 18.74 -8.63
C LEU A 18 -3.97 20.11 -8.27
N LEU A 19 -4.84 20.15 -7.27
CA LEU A 19 -5.31 21.40 -6.69
C LEU A 19 -4.21 21.99 -5.78
N SER A 20 -3.77 23.20 -6.07
CA SER A 20 -2.96 24.01 -5.18
C SER A 20 -3.73 25.25 -4.73
N TRP A 21 -3.64 25.58 -3.45
CA TRP A 21 -4.14 26.84 -2.90
C TRP A 21 -3.02 27.86 -2.86
N GLU A 22 -3.13 28.88 -3.70
CA GLU A 22 -2.14 29.95 -3.85
C GLU A 22 -2.70 31.30 -3.33
N GLY A 23 -1.82 32.29 -3.24
CA GLY A 23 -2.18 33.66 -2.82
C GLY A 23 -2.13 33.90 -1.30
N VAL A 24 -2.31 35.16 -0.92
CA VAL A 24 -2.31 35.57 0.50
C VAL A 24 -3.50 34.91 1.20
N GLY A 25 -3.21 34.06 2.19
CA GLY A 25 -4.24 33.31 2.91
C GLY A 25 -4.77 32.07 2.19
N GLY A 26 -4.14 31.62 1.09
CA GLY A 26 -4.49 30.36 0.42
C GLY A 26 -5.90 30.34 -0.19
N GLN A 27 -6.40 31.48 -0.65
CA GLN A 27 -7.78 31.60 -1.14
C GLN A 27 -7.95 31.35 -2.64
N VAL A 28 -6.85 31.24 -3.40
CA VAL A 28 -6.93 31.06 -4.85
C VAL A 28 -6.68 29.59 -5.18
N ALA A 29 -7.74 28.88 -5.57
CA ALA A 29 -7.65 27.53 -6.11
C ALA A 29 -7.02 27.56 -7.50
N ARG A 30 -5.96 26.77 -7.71
CA ARG A 30 -5.31 26.59 -9.01
C ARG A 30 -5.13 25.11 -9.32
N TRP A 31 -5.44 24.73 -10.55
CA TRP A 31 -5.22 23.38 -11.04
C TRP A 31 -3.90 23.31 -11.79
N GLN A 32 -2.98 22.48 -11.32
CA GLN A 32 -1.65 22.33 -11.89
C GLN A 32 -1.51 20.93 -12.54
N PRO A 33 -1.11 20.83 -13.81
CA PRO A 33 -0.90 19.54 -14.45
C PRO A 33 0.29 18.79 -13.80
N ARG A 34 0.08 17.50 -13.54
CA ARG A 34 1.04 16.59 -12.91
C ARG A 34 0.97 15.22 -13.57
N SER A 35 2.06 14.47 -13.45
CA SER A 35 2.07 13.04 -13.71
C SER A 35 1.98 12.31 -12.37
N LEU A 36 0.96 11.48 -12.20
CA LEU A 36 0.79 10.63 -11.03
C LEU A 36 1.36 9.25 -11.32
N SER A 37 2.17 8.75 -10.40
CA SER A 37 2.63 7.36 -10.36
C SER A 37 2.25 6.72 -9.03
N VAL A 38 1.79 5.48 -9.07
CA VAL A 38 1.52 4.66 -7.88
C VAL A 38 2.52 3.53 -7.83
N TRP A 39 3.15 3.37 -6.68
CA TRP A 39 4.10 2.28 -6.44
C TRP A 39 4.11 1.92 -4.96
N ARG A 40 3.92 0.64 -4.64
CA ARG A 40 3.96 0.07 -3.29
C ARG A 40 3.23 0.91 -2.24
N GLY A 41 1.95 1.16 -2.47
CA GLY A 41 1.08 1.85 -1.50
C GLY A 41 1.43 3.34 -1.29
N ARG A 42 2.22 3.92 -2.21
CA ARG A 42 2.57 5.33 -2.25
C ARG A 42 2.17 5.97 -3.57
N VAL A 43 1.79 7.24 -3.50
CA VAL A 43 1.55 8.12 -4.65
C VAL A 43 2.74 9.06 -4.78
N TYR A 44 3.19 9.25 -6.02
CA TYR A 44 4.22 10.17 -6.42
C TYR A 44 3.64 11.12 -7.46
N LEU A 45 3.82 12.43 -7.27
CA LEU A 45 3.45 13.45 -8.23
C LEU A 45 4.70 14.13 -8.77
N SER A 46 4.91 14.09 -10.08
CA SER A 46 5.99 14.79 -10.77
C SER A 46 5.42 15.86 -11.72
N LYS A 47 6.27 16.78 -12.21
CA LYS A 47 5.83 17.76 -13.20
C LYS A 47 5.45 17.09 -14.51
N GLU A 48 6.22 16.10 -14.91
CA GLU A 48 6.09 15.40 -16.19
C GLU A 48 6.33 13.90 -16.01
N LYS A 49 5.80 13.12 -16.96
CA LYS A 49 5.96 11.67 -17.00
C LYS A 49 7.44 11.32 -17.19
N GLY A 50 7.94 10.39 -16.37
CA GLY A 50 9.32 9.91 -16.46
C GLY A 50 10.36 10.76 -15.70
N GLN A 51 9.94 11.85 -15.05
CA GLN A 51 10.83 12.59 -14.14
C GLN A 51 11.14 11.76 -12.89
N THR A 52 12.39 11.83 -12.45
CA THR A 52 12.90 11.12 -11.26
C THR A 52 12.73 11.90 -9.96
N GLU A 53 12.30 13.16 -10.04
CA GLU A 53 12.04 14.00 -8.88
C GLU A 53 10.52 14.09 -8.65
N ALA A 54 10.08 13.62 -7.48
CA ALA A 54 8.71 13.77 -7.05
C ALA A 54 8.56 15.11 -6.31
N LEU A 55 7.59 15.92 -6.74
CA LEU A 55 7.20 17.15 -6.04
C LEU A 55 6.46 16.83 -4.75
N GLU A 56 5.59 15.82 -4.79
CA GLU A 56 4.84 15.36 -3.65
C GLU A 56 4.87 13.83 -3.61
N THR A 57 5.03 13.30 -2.40
CA THR A 57 4.97 11.86 -2.14
C THR A 57 4.08 11.62 -0.94
N ARG A 58 3.14 10.68 -1.03
CA ARG A 58 2.23 10.32 0.07
C ARG A 58 2.05 8.82 0.17
N SER A 59 2.20 8.29 1.37
CA SER A 59 1.82 6.92 1.72
C SER A 59 0.34 6.89 2.08
N TYR A 60 -0.42 5.97 1.49
CA TYR A 60 -1.88 5.94 1.65
C TYR A 60 -2.45 4.55 1.97
N TRP A 61 -1.62 3.52 2.01
CA TRP A 61 -2.09 2.13 2.17
C TRP A 61 -2.74 1.82 3.53
N ARG A 62 -2.63 2.71 4.54
CA ARG A 62 -3.30 2.58 5.85
C ARG A 62 -3.78 3.92 6.38
N GLY A 63 -5.05 3.98 6.82
CA GLY A 63 -5.62 5.18 7.44
C GLY A 63 -5.92 6.31 6.45
N TRP A 64 -6.03 5.99 5.16
CA TRP A 64 -6.41 6.93 4.10
C TRP A 64 -7.53 6.35 3.25
N ARG A 65 -8.30 7.24 2.64
CA ARG A 65 -9.39 6.87 1.73
C ARG A 65 -9.44 7.77 0.51
N LEU A 66 -9.94 7.21 -0.58
CA LEU A 66 -10.23 7.96 -1.80
C LEU A 66 -11.70 8.39 -1.84
N MET A 67 -11.93 9.70 -1.78
CA MET A 67 -13.27 10.30 -1.79
C MET A 67 -13.51 11.05 -3.10
N GLU A 68 -14.67 10.82 -3.71
CA GLU A 68 -15.13 11.66 -4.84
C GLU A 68 -15.76 12.95 -4.29
N LEU A 69 -15.36 14.07 -4.89
CA LEU A 69 -15.83 15.41 -4.54
C LEU A 69 -16.86 15.87 -5.57
N SER A 70 -17.91 16.53 -5.09
CA SER A 70 -18.90 17.13 -5.99
C SER A 70 -18.36 18.42 -6.61
N PRO A 71 -18.75 18.78 -7.85
CA PRO A 71 -18.27 19.99 -8.50
C PRO A 71 -18.51 21.26 -7.67
N GLY A 72 -19.60 21.32 -6.91
CA GLY A 72 -19.92 22.44 -6.03
C GLY A 72 -18.89 22.70 -4.92
N GLN A 73 -18.09 21.70 -4.54
CA GLN A 73 -17.06 21.82 -3.49
C GLN A 73 -15.71 22.31 -4.03
N VAL A 74 -15.49 22.24 -5.34
CA VAL A 74 -14.17 22.42 -5.96
C VAL A 74 -14.23 23.40 -7.14
N GLY A 75 -15.10 24.41 -7.02
CA GLY A 75 -15.20 25.49 -8.01
C GLY A 75 -15.78 25.07 -9.36
N GLY A 76 -16.67 24.08 -9.38
CA GLY A 76 -17.34 23.59 -10.59
C GLY A 76 -16.55 22.57 -11.40
N ALA A 77 -15.43 22.06 -10.89
CA ALA A 77 -14.63 21.05 -11.57
C ALA A 77 -15.25 19.65 -11.48
N ASP A 78 -15.39 18.97 -12.62
CA ASP A 78 -15.82 17.57 -12.71
C ASP A 78 -14.65 16.60 -12.50
N ASN A 79 -15.00 15.33 -12.21
CA ASN A 79 -14.06 14.20 -12.06
C ASN A 79 -12.95 14.45 -11.04
N VAL A 80 -13.33 15.06 -9.91
CA VAL A 80 -12.41 15.38 -8.81
C VAL A 80 -12.49 14.33 -7.72
N VAL A 81 -11.33 13.83 -7.34
CA VAL A 81 -11.14 12.93 -6.21
C VAL A 81 -10.16 13.53 -5.22
N ALA A 82 -10.27 13.11 -3.97
CA ALA A 82 -9.35 13.46 -2.93
C ALA A 82 -8.85 12.22 -2.21
N LEU A 83 -7.54 12.08 -2.12
CA LEU A 83 -6.88 11.10 -1.27
C LEU A 83 -6.62 11.79 0.07
N VAL A 84 -7.32 11.33 1.12
CA VAL A 84 -7.39 12.04 2.40
C VAL A 84 -7.28 11.07 3.56
N PRO A 85 -6.72 11.47 4.72
CA PRO A 85 -6.76 10.65 5.91
C PRO A 85 -8.18 10.27 6.32
N GLU A 86 -8.32 9.12 6.95
CA GLU A 86 -9.57 8.72 7.59
C GLU A 86 -9.97 9.72 8.69
N GLY A 87 -11.26 9.93 8.87
CA GLY A 87 -11.80 10.90 9.84
C GLY A 87 -11.99 12.33 9.31
N VAL A 88 -11.34 12.72 8.20
CA VAL A 88 -11.61 14.03 7.58
C VAL A 88 -13.00 14.05 6.97
N ARG A 89 -13.80 15.06 7.34
CA ARG A 89 -15.17 15.25 6.85
C ARG A 89 -15.19 15.75 5.42
N ARG A 90 -16.16 15.27 4.62
CA ARG A 90 -16.25 15.55 3.17
C ARG A 90 -16.26 17.05 2.85
N GLU A 91 -16.86 17.86 3.71
CA GLU A 91 -17.12 19.28 3.48
C GLU A 91 -15.82 20.11 3.51
N VAL A 92 -14.79 19.63 4.22
CA VAL A 92 -13.51 20.35 4.41
C VAL A 92 -12.34 19.68 3.68
N VAL A 93 -12.59 18.63 2.89
CA VAL A 93 -11.52 17.85 2.23
C VAL A 93 -10.70 18.72 1.29
N SER A 94 -11.33 19.63 0.55
CA SER A 94 -10.66 20.51 -0.40
C SER A 94 -9.68 21.48 0.27
N GLU A 95 -9.92 21.83 1.53
CA GLU A 95 -9.12 22.78 2.31
C GLU A 95 -8.12 22.08 3.24
N CYS A 96 -8.20 20.75 3.33
CA CYS A 96 -7.34 19.97 4.21
C CYS A 96 -5.90 19.93 3.63
N PRO A 97 -4.88 20.40 4.37
CA PRO A 97 -3.51 20.45 3.87
C PRO A 97 -2.86 19.06 3.67
N GLU A 98 -3.42 18.03 4.32
CA GLU A 98 -2.97 16.66 4.16
C GLU A 98 -3.65 15.97 2.96
N ALA A 99 -4.77 16.49 2.47
CA ALA A 99 -5.49 15.89 1.36
C ALA A 99 -4.77 16.19 0.03
N LEU A 100 -4.64 15.15 -0.81
CA LEU A 100 -4.28 15.32 -2.22
C LEU A 100 -5.56 15.37 -3.05
N VAL A 101 -5.91 16.56 -3.52
CA VAL A 101 -7.09 16.76 -4.37
C VAL A 101 -6.66 16.75 -5.83
N LEU A 102 -7.15 15.75 -6.56
CA LEU A 102 -6.76 15.44 -7.92
C LEU A 102 -7.99 15.51 -8.84
N ARG A 103 -7.81 16.14 -9.98
CA ARG A 103 -8.77 16.12 -11.08
C ARG A 103 -8.26 15.23 -12.20
N LEU A 104 -9.14 14.37 -12.69
CA LEU A 104 -8.91 13.50 -13.83
C LEU A 104 -9.72 13.97 -15.04
N GLU A 105 -9.42 13.43 -16.22
CA GLU A 105 -10.10 13.82 -17.45
C GLU A 105 -11.57 13.36 -17.43
N ASP A 106 -11.79 12.10 -17.05
CA ASP A 106 -13.11 11.48 -17.04
C ASP A 106 -13.36 10.55 -15.84
N SER A 107 -14.60 10.07 -15.72
CA SER A 107 -15.03 9.16 -14.65
C SER A 107 -14.44 7.74 -14.78
N ARG A 108 -14.00 7.35 -15.99
CA ARG A 108 -13.33 6.06 -16.21
C ARG A 108 -11.92 6.08 -15.63
N GLU A 109 -11.23 7.21 -15.77
CA GLU A 109 -9.93 7.44 -15.14
C GLU A 109 -10.05 7.47 -13.62
N VAL A 110 -11.10 8.08 -13.07
CA VAL A 110 -11.40 8.01 -11.62
C VAL A 110 -11.51 6.56 -11.15
N ALA A 111 -12.29 5.74 -11.87
CA ALA A 111 -12.44 4.33 -11.57
C ALA A 111 -11.15 3.51 -11.79
N ALA A 112 -10.30 3.89 -12.75
CA ALA A 112 -9.00 3.27 -12.98
C ALA A 112 -8.02 3.59 -11.83
N LEU A 113 -7.94 4.85 -11.42
CA LEU A 113 -7.14 5.29 -10.27
C LEU A 113 -7.56 4.57 -9.00
N ARG A 114 -8.86 4.52 -8.70
CA ARG A 114 -9.38 3.79 -7.53
C ARG A 114 -8.95 2.33 -7.52
N ARG A 115 -9.03 1.64 -8.66
CA ARG A 115 -8.58 0.24 -8.79
C ARG A 115 -7.06 0.11 -8.63
N GLY A 116 -6.29 1.03 -9.20
CA GLY A 116 -4.82 1.07 -9.06
C GLY A 116 -4.39 1.24 -7.61
N LEU A 117 -4.98 2.21 -6.91
CA LEU A 117 -4.70 2.47 -5.49
C LEU A 117 -5.07 1.28 -4.61
N ASN A 118 -6.26 0.71 -4.78
CA ASN A 118 -6.70 -0.43 -3.98
C ASN A 118 -5.82 -1.66 -4.23
N ARG A 119 -5.42 -1.92 -5.47
CA ARG A 119 -4.51 -3.03 -5.81
C ARG A 119 -3.16 -2.86 -5.12
N SER A 120 -2.59 -1.66 -5.20
CA SER A 120 -1.27 -1.37 -4.62
C SER A 120 -1.30 -1.44 -3.08
N ALA A 121 -2.35 -0.92 -2.46
CA ALA A 121 -2.54 -1.02 -1.00
C ALA A 121 -2.65 -2.49 -0.55
N ALA A 122 -3.41 -3.31 -1.25
CA ALA A 122 -3.56 -4.74 -0.95
C ALA A 122 -2.23 -5.50 -1.08
N LEU A 123 -1.40 -5.17 -2.07
CA LEU A 123 -0.06 -5.77 -2.21
C LEU A 123 0.81 -5.45 -1.00
N VAL A 124 0.85 -4.19 -0.57
CA VAL A 124 1.64 -3.77 0.61
C VAL A 124 1.10 -4.40 1.89
N GLU A 125 -0.22 -4.45 2.04
CA GLU A 125 -0.85 -5.05 3.22
C GLU A 125 -0.56 -6.55 3.31
N SER A 126 -0.55 -7.28 2.19
CA SER A 126 -0.18 -8.70 2.17
C SER A 126 1.27 -8.94 2.63
N VAL A 127 2.21 -8.12 2.14
CA VAL A 127 3.62 -8.20 2.56
C VAL A 127 3.78 -7.84 4.04
N ALA A 128 3.07 -6.80 4.51
CA ALA A 128 3.10 -6.40 5.90
C ALA A 128 2.43 -7.41 6.85
N GLY A 129 1.48 -8.22 6.35
CA GLY A 129 0.88 -9.33 7.09
C GLY A 129 1.85 -10.49 7.28
N LEU A 130 2.56 -10.87 6.22
CA LEU A 130 3.58 -11.93 6.29
C LEU A 130 4.70 -11.62 7.28
N LEU A 131 5.18 -10.37 7.32
CA LEU A 131 6.22 -9.95 8.27
C LEU A 131 5.75 -10.02 9.73
N LYS A 132 4.45 -9.83 10.00
CA LYS A 132 3.91 -9.93 11.36
C LYS A 132 3.81 -11.38 11.83
N GLU A 133 3.48 -12.30 10.93
CA GLU A 133 3.39 -13.73 11.25
C GLU A 133 4.79 -14.29 11.57
N GLU A 134 5.85 -13.85 10.89
CA GLU A 134 7.24 -14.24 11.18
C GLU A 134 7.75 -13.75 12.56
N ASP A 135 7.32 -12.55 12.98
CA ASP A 135 7.65 -12.00 14.31
C ASP A 135 6.91 -12.71 15.45
N ASP A 136 5.66 -13.15 15.24
CA ASP A 136 4.87 -13.89 16.24
C ASP A 136 5.29 -15.38 16.33
N GLU A 137 5.72 -16.02 15.23
CA GLU A 137 6.21 -17.42 15.26
C GLU A 137 7.61 -17.57 15.89
N SER A 138 8.35 -16.46 16.05
CA SER A 138 9.66 -16.43 16.72
C SER A 138 9.58 -16.27 18.25
N ALA A 139 8.37 -16.07 18.80
CA ALA A 139 8.17 -15.78 20.23
C ALA A 139 7.71 -16.98 21.10
N ASP A 140 7.51 -18.17 20.53
CA ASP A 140 6.97 -19.34 21.28
C ASP A 140 7.89 -20.57 21.32
N SER A 141 9.22 -20.37 21.22
CA SER A 141 10.21 -21.40 21.51
C SER A 141 10.93 -21.13 22.84
N ALA A 142 10.18 -21.07 23.93
CA ALA A 142 10.75 -21.21 25.27
C ALA A 142 9.78 -21.90 26.24
N THR A 143 10.17 -23.11 26.65
CA THR A 143 9.71 -23.84 27.85
C THR A 143 8.47 -24.71 27.69
N THR A 144 8.69 -26.00 27.42
CA THR A 144 8.44 -27.03 28.44
C THR A 144 9.23 -28.31 28.10
N SER A 145 10.15 -28.66 29.00
CA SER A 145 10.88 -29.92 28.97
C SER A 145 9.99 -31.11 29.39
N PRO A 146 10.34 -32.34 28.96
CA PRO A 146 9.47 -33.51 28.99
C PRO A 146 9.53 -34.27 30.32
N SER A 147 8.46 -34.95 30.70
CA SER A 147 8.53 -36.07 31.64
C SER A 147 7.35 -37.04 31.48
N ALA A 148 7.72 -38.26 31.07
CA ALA A 148 7.17 -39.57 31.48
C ALA A 148 5.68 -39.85 31.13
N ILE A 149 5.23 -41.03 30.70
CA ILE A 149 5.61 -42.43 30.94
C ILE A 149 4.74 -43.27 29.96
N GLU A 150 5.31 -44.25 29.27
CA GLU A 150 4.57 -45.25 28.49
C GLU A 150 4.19 -46.48 29.33
N ALA A 151 2.93 -46.92 29.20
CA ALA A 151 2.36 -48.28 29.29
C ALA A 151 0.82 -48.12 29.50
N SER A 152 -0.12 -48.85 28.91
CA SER A 152 -0.13 -50.02 28.04
C SER A 152 -1.56 -50.31 27.52
N SER A 153 -1.65 -51.01 26.38
CA SER A 153 -2.64 -52.04 25.98
C SER A 153 -4.05 -51.70 25.43
N GLY A 154 -4.37 -52.39 24.31
CA GLY A 154 -5.71 -52.77 23.80
C GLY A 154 -6.17 -51.94 22.59
N GLY A 155 -6.39 -52.43 21.38
CA GLY A 155 -6.67 -53.78 20.85
C GLY A 155 -7.94 -53.71 19.99
N GLY A 156 -7.85 -53.97 18.67
CA GLY A 156 -9.02 -54.17 17.80
C GLY A 156 -8.88 -53.61 16.38
N GLY A 157 -8.44 -54.46 15.44
CA GLY A 157 -8.58 -54.23 14.00
C GLY A 157 -9.87 -54.86 13.46
N ASP A 158 -10.45 -54.27 12.41
CA ASP A 158 -10.47 -54.81 11.02
C ASP A 158 -11.55 -54.14 10.15
N GLY A 159 -11.16 -53.72 8.92
CA GLY A 159 -11.99 -53.87 7.73
C GLY A 159 -12.39 -52.63 6.89
N LYS A 160 -11.57 -52.31 5.86
CA LYS A 160 -11.89 -51.91 4.44
C LYS A 160 -12.91 -50.78 4.16
N SER A 161 -12.73 -49.84 3.22
CA SER A 161 -11.96 -49.82 1.97
C SER A 161 -11.86 -48.38 1.42
N ALA A 162 -10.64 -48.03 0.97
CA ALA A 162 -10.28 -47.42 -0.32
C ALA A 162 -11.09 -46.24 -0.92
N SER A 163 -10.43 -45.08 -1.02
CA SER A 163 -10.37 -44.29 -2.27
C SER A 163 -9.05 -43.53 -2.32
N GLU A 164 -8.26 -43.82 -3.35
CA GLU A 164 -6.97 -43.23 -3.68
C GLU A 164 -7.10 -41.77 -4.12
N THR A 165 -6.20 -40.91 -3.64
CA THR A 165 -5.56 -39.87 -4.46
C THR A 165 -4.19 -39.53 -3.88
N ALA A 166 -3.16 -39.93 -4.61
CA ALA A 166 -1.78 -39.58 -4.36
C ALA A 166 -1.46 -38.20 -4.94
N VAL A 167 -0.83 -37.32 -4.17
CA VAL A 167 0.16 -36.37 -4.69
C VAL A 167 1.17 -36.06 -3.61
N GLY A 168 2.43 -36.41 -3.90
CA GLY A 168 3.55 -36.36 -2.99
C GLY A 168 4.12 -34.96 -2.80
N SER A 169 4.78 -34.81 -1.65
CA SER A 169 5.72 -33.75 -1.33
C SER A 169 6.89 -33.71 -2.32
N GLY A 170 7.33 -32.49 -2.64
CA GLY A 170 8.56 -32.26 -3.40
C GLY A 170 8.86 -30.78 -3.60
N SER A 171 9.59 -30.21 -2.64
CA SER A 171 10.65 -29.21 -2.81
C SER A 171 10.40 -27.90 -3.59
N GLY A 172 10.43 -26.80 -2.83
CA GLY A 172 11.38 -25.71 -3.07
C GLY A 172 11.03 -24.69 -4.14
N ASP A 173 10.42 -23.59 -3.72
CA ASP A 173 10.67 -22.29 -4.35
C ASP A 173 10.75 -21.24 -3.25
N GLY A 174 11.95 -21.10 -2.68
CA GLY A 174 12.28 -20.00 -1.80
C GLY A 174 12.23 -18.73 -2.65
N LEU A 175 11.20 -17.90 -2.42
CA LEU A 175 11.17 -16.53 -2.88
C LEU A 175 12.34 -15.82 -2.20
N GLY A 176 13.49 -15.81 -2.88
CA GLY A 176 14.70 -15.17 -2.41
C GLY A 176 14.44 -13.69 -2.23
N ILE A 177 14.16 -13.28 -1.00
CA ILE A 177 14.30 -11.91 -0.56
C ILE A 177 15.80 -11.62 -0.72
N THR A 178 16.15 -10.86 -1.76
CA THR A 178 17.53 -10.49 -1.99
C THR A 178 17.98 -9.67 -0.79
N LYS A 179 19.19 -9.94 -0.28
CA LYS A 179 19.79 -9.21 0.85
C LYS A 179 19.74 -7.69 0.66
N ASP A 180 19.83 -7.24 -0.60
CA ASP A 180 19.70 -5.84 -0.98
C ASP A 180 18.33 -5.23 -0.61
N LEU A 181 17.23 -6.01 -0.69
CA LEU A 181 15.88 -5.56 -0.34
C LEU A 181 15.70 -5.41 1.18
N LEU A 182 16.36 -6.27 1.96
CA LEU A 182 16.40 -6.20 3.42
C LEU A 182 17.28 -5.04 3.90
N ASP A 183 18.46 -4.86 3.30
CA ASP A 183 19.37 -3.76 3.62
C ASP A 183 18.74 -2.39 3.27
N GLU A 184 17.94 -2.28 2.20
CA GLU A 184 17.24 -1.04 1.84
C GLU A 184 16.04 -0.74 2.77
N LEU A 185 15.31 -1.76 3.24
CA LEU A 185 14.23 -1.59 4.23
C LEU A 185 14.76 -1.19 5.62
N LEU A 186 15.94 -1.70 5.99
CA LEU A 186 16.61 -1.34 7.24
C LEU A 186 17.22 0.07 7.17
N ALA A 187 17.77 0.48 6.03
CA ALA A 187 18.39 1.80 5.85
C ALA A 187 17.40 2.99 6.01
N HIS A 188 16.09 2.75 5.85
CA HIS A 188 15.06 3.78 6.02
C HIS A 188 14.34 3.74 7.38
N ARG A 189 14.76 2.85 8.30
CA ARG A 189 14.21 2.76 9.66
C ARG A 189 14.77 3.82 10.62
N ASP A 190 15.91 4.45 10.28
CA ASP A 190 16.63 5.37 11.18
C ASP A 190 16.31 6.88 10.98
N LEU A 191 15.18 7.23 10.34
CA LEU A 191 14.72 8.63 10.28
C LEU A 191 13.63 8.97 11.31
N PHE A 192 13.57 8.22 12.41
CA PHE A 192 12.79 8.55 13.60
C PHE A 192 13.69 8.54 14.84
N GLU A 193 14.65 9.47 14.88
CA GLU A 193 15.22 9.93 16.15
C GLU A 193 14.88 11.41 16.39
N LEU A 194 14.02 11.59 17.40
CA LEU A 194 13.94 12.66 18.39
C LEU A 194 14.11 14.12 17.93
N THR A 195 12.97 14.79 17.75
CA THR A 195 12.76 16.12 18.35
C THR A 195 11.77 15.99 19.51
N GLY A 196 12.33 15.85 20.70
CA GLY A 196 11.65 15.85 21.99
C GLY A 196 12.68 15.96 23.10
#